data_AF-A0A964G6Z6-F1
#
_entry.id   AF-A0A964G6Z6-F1
#
_cell.length_a   1.000
_cell.length_b   1.000
_cell.length_c   1.000
_cell.angle_alpha   90.00
_cell.angle_beta   90.00
_cell.angle_gamma   90.00
#
_symmetry.space_group_name_H-M   'P 1'
#
loop_
_entity.id
_entity.type
_entity.pdbx_description
1 polymer ?
#
loop_
_entity_poly.entity_id
_entity_poly.type
_entity_poly.pdbx_seq_one_letter_code
_entity_poly.pdbx_strand_id
1 'polypeptide(L)'
;MFPVWLQAEFWGLVGGSALLLGAAVGYFIRIPQRAIATIMAFGAGVLIWALSFELMDEAYKRGGFDSTAIGFLGGAAVYTAANWFLNQQGAKHRKRSGSLHPAKTESSDSGLAIAAAGGILATISDTMIPEAFEETHDFAGLITVCGFLAAFVLSKLGET
;
A
#
# COMPACT_ATOMS: atom_id res chain seq x y z
N MET A 1 -27.38 24.12 -5.61
CA MET A 1 -26.97 22.71 -5.53
C MET A 1 -25.71 22.58 -6.38
N PHE A 2 -24.56 22.27 -5.79
CA PHE A 2 -23.33 22.11 -6.57
C PHE A 2 -23.37 20.79 -7.35
N PRO A 3 -22.86 20.74 -8.59
CA PRO A 3 -22.86 19.52 -9.39
C PRO A 3 -21.93 18.45 -8.78
N VAL A 4 -22.34 17.18 -8.87
CA VAL A 4 -21.67 16.04 -8.21
C VAL A 4 -20.24 15.81 -8.72
N TRP A 5 -19.97 16.10 -10.00
CA TRP A 5 -18.61 16.00 -10.54
C TRP A 5 -17.64 16.99 -9.87
N LEU A 6 -18.11 18.21 -9.57
CA LEU A 6 -17.30 19.23 -8.92
C LEU A 6 -17.01 18.87 -7.46
N GLN A 7 -17.96 18.19 -6.80
CA GLN A 7 -17.75 17.67 -5.45
C GLN A 7 -16.73 16.52 -5.44
N ALA A 8 -16.76 15.63 -6.43
CA ALA A 8 -15.77 14.55 -6.56
C ALA A 8 -14.36 15.10 -6.86
N GLU A 9 -14.25 16.11 -7.73
CA GLU A 9 -12.98 16.81 -7.99
C GLU A 9 -12.43 17.48 -6.73
N PHE A 10 -13.30 18.11 -5.94
CA PHE A 10 -12.88 18.79 -4.71
C PHE A 10 -12.32 17.80 -3.68
N TRP A 11 -13.03 16.71 -3.39
CA TRP A 11 -12.54 15.68 -2.49
C TRP A 11 -11.29 14.95 -3.01
N GLY A 12 -11.22 14.75 -4.33
CA GLY A 12 -10.03 14.19 -4.99
C GLY A 12 -8.80 15.11 -4.86
N LEU A 13 -8.98 16.42 -5.04
CA LEU A 13 -7.91 17.41 -4.92
C LEU A 13 -7.46 17.57 -3.46
N VAL A 14 -8.40 17.55 -2.52
CA VAL A 14 -8.10 17.53 -1.08
C VAL A 14 -7.31 16.27 -0.70
N GLY A 15 -7.74 15.08 -1.11
CA GLY A 15 -7.00 13.84 -0.87
C GLY A 15 -5.62 13.82 -1.53
N GLY A 16 -5.52 14.26 -2.79
CA GLY A 16 -4.27 14.34 -3.54
C GLY A 16 -3.27 15.35 -2.96
N SER A 17 -3.74 16.43 -2.34
CA SER A 17 -2.88 17.41 -1.68
C SER A 17 -2.04 16.82 -0.54
N ALA A 18 -2.55 15.78 0.13
CA ALA A 18 -1.82 15.07 1.18
C ALA A 18 -0.52 14.41 0.65
N LEU A 19 -0.54 13.91 -0.59
CA LEU A 19 0.65 13.35 -1.24
C LEU A 19 1.69 14.42 -1.53
N LEU A 20 1.26 15.59 -2.04
CA LEU A 20 2.15 16.72 -2.31
C LEU A 20 2.81 17.23 -1.02
N LEU A 21 2.03 17.35 0.06
CA LEU A 21 2.55 17.75 1.37
C LEU A 21 3.50 16.70 1.94
N GLY A 22 3.15 15.42 1.88
CA GLY A 22 4.03 14.33 2.33
C GLY A 22 5.35 14.28 1.57
N ALA A 23 5.33 14.45 0.25
CA ALA A 23 6.52 14.51 -0.59
C ALA A 23 7.38 15.74 -0.29
N ALA A 24 6.76 16.91 -0.10
CA ALA A 24 7.48 18.13 0.27
C ALA A 24 8.20 17.98 1.62
N VAL A 25 7.51 17.46 2.64
CA VAL A 25 8.11 17.22 3.97
C VAL A 25 9.25 16.20 3.88
N GLY A 26 9.06 15.12 3.14
CA GLY A 26 10.10 14.10 2.91
C GLY A 26 11.31 14.61 2.12
N TYR A 27 11.15 15.66 1.31
CA TYR A 27 12.25 16.31 0.60
C TYR A 27 13.13 17.15 1.53
N PHE A 28 12.53 17.87 2.48
CA PHE A 28 13.27 18.76 3.38
C PHE A 28 13.90 18.05 4.57
N ILE A 29 13.38 16.89 4.99
CA ILE A 29 13.83 16.17 6.18
C ILE A 29 14.39 14.80 5.76
N ARG A 30 15.62 14.50 6.19
CA ARG A 30 16.17 13.14 6.07
C ARG A 30 15.53 12.22 7.12
N ILE A 31 14.47 11.52 6.71
CA ILE A 31 13.72 10.63 7.58
C ILE A 31 14.47 9.29 7.72
N PRO A 32 14.71 8.78 8.95
CA PRO A 32 15.33 7.47 9.15
C PRO A 32 14.42 6.34 8.64
N GLN A 33 15.01 5.28 8.08
CA GLN A 33 14.31 4.18 7.41
C GLN A 33 13.20 3.53 8.25
N ARG A 34 13.39 3.47 9.58
CA ARG A 34 12.37 2.95 10.51
C ARG A 34 11.07 3.76 10.46
N ALA A 35 11.16 5.09 10.40
CA ALA A 35 9.99 5.95 10.33
C ALA A 35 9.25 5.80 8.98
N ILE A 36 9.98 5.59 7.88
CA ILE A 36 9.36 5.27 6.57
C ILE A 36 8.59 3.96 6.67
N ALA A 37 9.19 2.92 7.24
CA ALA A 37 8.53 1.63 7.44
C ALA A 37 7.27 1.74 8.32
N THR A 38 7.32 2.54 9.39
CA THR A 38 6.14 2.78 10.25
C THR A 38 5.03 3.52 9.51
N ILE A 39 5.36 4.55 8.73
CA ILE A 39 4.38 5.30 7.93
C ILE A 39 3.75 4.41 6.86
N MET A 40 4.55 3.58 6.17
CA MET A 40 4.06 2.65 5.14
C MET A 40 3.17 1.56 5.75
N ALA A 41 3.53 1.01 6.91
CA ALA A 41 2.71 0.04 7.62
C ALA A 41 1.39 0.64 8.09
N PHE A 42 1.42 1.88 8.61
CA PHE A 42 0.21 2.61 9.00
C PHE A 42 -0.71 2.86 7.80
N GLY A 43 -0.16 3.34 6.67
CA GLY A 43 -0.92 3.59 5.44
C GLY A 43 -1.57 2.32 4.90
N ALA A 44 -0.84 1.21 4.85
CA ALA A 44 -1.38 -0.08 4.44
C ALA A 44 -2.50 -0.56 5.38
N GLY A 45 -2.33 -0.40 6.70
CA GLY A 45 -3.36 -0.74 7.69
C GLY A 45 -4.65 0.07 7.53
N VAL A 46 -4.54 1.39 7.35
CA VAL A 46 -5.70 2.27 7.12
C VAL A 46 -6.46 1.88 5.85
N LEU A 47 -5.74 1.56 4.76
CA LEU A 47 -6.35 1.09 3.52
C LEU A 47 -7.08 -0.25 3.71
N ILE A 48 -6.46 -1.23 4.38
CA ILE A 48 -7.07 -2.53 4.66
C ILE A 48 -8.35 -2.35 5.49
N TRP A 49 -8.30 -1.49 6.51
CA TRP A 49 -9.47 -1.20 7.35
C TRP A 49 -10.62 -0.57 6.55
N ALA A 50 -10.34 0.48 5.78
CA ALA A 50 -11.36 1.14 4.95
C ALA A 50 -11.97 0.18 3.93
N LEU A 51 -11.14 -0.65 3.28
CA LEU A 51 -11.61 -1.66 2.33
C LEU A 51 -12.49 -2.72 3.00
N SER A 52 -12.07 -3.21 4.16
CA SER A 52 -12.70 -4.35 4.83
C SER A 52 -13.98 -3.97 5.56
N PHE A 53 -14.04 -2.77 6.15
CA PHE A 53 -15.19 -2.35 6.97
C PHE A 53 -16.09 -1.34 6.25
N GLU A 54 -15.55 -0.29 5.65
CA GLU A 54 -16.41 0.71 4.99
C GLU A 54 -16.92 0.20 3.65
N LEU A 55 -16.00 -0.27 2.80
CA LEU A 55 -16.36 -0.67 1.44
C LEU A 55 -17.16 -1.98 1.42
N MET A 56 -16.81 -2.95 2.26
CA MET A 56 -17.52 -4.24 2.30
C MET A 56 -18.91 -4.12 2.90
N ASP A 57 -19.07 -3.38 3.99
CA ASP A 57 -20.39 -3.15 4.61
C ASP A 57 -21.32 -2.41 3.64
N GLU A 58 -20.81 -1.37 2.96
CA GLU A 58 -21.60 -0.61 1.98
C GLU A 58 -21.93 -1.45 0.75
N ALA A 59 -20.99 -2.25 0.24
CA ALA A 59 -21.22 -3.16 -0.88
C ALA A 59 -22.30 -4.21 -0.55
N TYR A 60 -22.23 -4.79 0.66
CA TYR A 60 -23.20 -5.78 1.11
C TYR A 60 -24.60 -5.18 1.28
N LYS A 61 -24.70 -3.97 1.84
CA LYS A 61 -25.98 -3.25 1.99
C LYS A 61 -26.61 -2.88 0.66
N ARG A 62 -25.81 -2.54 -0.36
CA ARG A 62 -26.32 -2.12 -1.67
C ARG A 62 -26.63 -3.28 -2.62
N GLY A 63 -25.81 -4.33 -2.63
CA GLY A 63 -25.89 -5.40 -3.63
C GLY A 63 -26.15 -6.80 -3.07
N GLY A 64 -26.02 -7.00 -1.75
CA GLY A 64 -26.09 -8.33 -1.13
C GLY A 64 -24.80 -9.15 -1.32
N PHE A 65 -24.81 -10.40 -0.83
CA PHE A 65 -23.62 -11.25 -0.82
C PHE A 65 -23.12 -11.61 -2.21
N ASP A 66 -24.00 -12.10 -3.09
CA ASP A 66 -23.62 -12.69 -4.37
C ASP A 66 -22.97 -11.65 -5.30
N SER A 67 -23.54 -10.44 -5.39
CA SER A 67 -22.95 -9.38 -6.22
C SER A 67 -21.62 -8.89 -5.66
N THR A 68 -21.50 -8.82 -4.33
CA THR A 68 -20.28 -8.39 -3.64
C THR A 68 -19.16 -9.42 -3.83
N ALA A 69 -19.47 -10.71 -3.67
CA ALA A 69 -18.53 -11.81 -3.86
C ALA A 69 -18.02 -11.88 -5.31
N ILE A 70 -18.91 -11.79 -6.30
CA ILE A 70 -18.53 -11.81 -7.72
C ILE A 70 -17.73 -10.57 -8.09
N GLY A 71 -18.12 -9.39 -7.60
CA GLY A 71 -17.37 -8.14 -7.83
C GLY A 71 -15.96 -8.17 -7.23
N PHE A 72 -15.84 -8.66 -5.99
CA PHE A 72 -14.56 -8.82 -5.31
C PHE A 72 -13.64 -9.82 -6.00
N LEU A 73 -14.15 -11.03 -6.31
CA LEU A 73 -13.40 -12.07 -7.00
C LEU A 73 -13.00 -11.63 -8.42
N GLY A 74 -13.92 -10.98 -9.14
CA GLY A 74 -13.64 -10.42 -10.46
C GLY A 74 -12.56 -9.34 -10.42
N GLY A 75 -12.66 -8.41 -9.47
CA GLY A 75 -11.64 -7.38 -9.26
C GLY A 75 -10.27 -7.96 -8.92
N ALA A 76 -10.22 -8.94 -8.01
CA ALA A 76 -8.99 -9.64 -7.65
C ALA A 76 -8.35 -10.39 -8.83
N ALA A 77 -9.17 -11.05 -9.66
CA ALA A 77 -8.71 -11.74 -10.86
C ALA A 77 -8.13 -10.78 -11.89
N VAL A 78 -8.81 -9.64 -12.15
CA VAL A 78 -8.34 -8.60 -13.08
C VAL A 78 -7.03 -8.00 -12.59
N TYR A 79 -6.94 -7.65 -11.29
CA TYR A 79 -5.71 -7.12 -10.70
C TYR A 79 -4.55 -8.11 -10.82
N THR A 80 -4.79 -9.38 -10.50
CA THR A 80 -3.78 -10.45 -10.58
C THR A 80 -3.31 -10.67 -12.02
N ALA A 81 -4.24 -10.70 -12.97
CA ALA A 81 -3.93 -10.87 -14.39
C ALA A 81 -3.13 -9.68 -14.94
N ALA A 82 -3.49 -8.45 -14.55
CA ALA A 82 -2.74 -7.26 -14.92
C ALA A 82 -1.30 -7.31 -14.36
N ASN A 83 -1.14 -7.68 -13.08
CA ASN A 83 0.17 -7.79 -12.46
C ASN A 83 1.02 -8.90 -13.10
N TRP A 84 0.40 -10.05 -13.42
CA TRP A 84 1.05 -11.14 -14.13
C TRP A 84 1.51 -10.72 -15.54
N PHE A 85 0.67 -10.00 -16.28
CA PHE A 85 0.98 -9.50 -17.61
C PHE A 85 2.11 -8.46 -17.61
N LEU A 86 2.12 -7.55 -16.63
CA LEU A 86 3.20 -6.59 -16.41
C LEU A 86 4.53 -7.30 -16.13
N ASN A 87 4.53 -8.31 -15.25
CA ASN A 87 5.74 -9.05 -14.90
C ASN A 87 6.34 -9.81 -16.11
N GLN A 88 5.48 -10.33 -16.99
CA GLN A 88 5.90 -11.05 -18.20
C GLN A 88 6.63 -10.15 -19.21
N GLN A 89 6.42 -8.84 -19.19
CA GLN A 89 7.08 -7.89 -20.10
C GLN A 89 8.39 -7.29 -19.54
N GLY A 90 8.64 -7.36 -18.21
CA GLY A 90 9.74 -6.62 -17.56
C GLY A 90 10.92 -7.43 -17.03
N ALA A 91 10.87 -8.76 -16.97
CA ALA A 91 11.76 -9.53 -16.08
C ALA A 91 12.73 -10.54 -16.75
N LYS A 92 13.15 -10.34 -18.01
CA LYS A 92 14.14 -11.25 -18.66
C LYS A 92 15.61 -10.88 -18.48
N HIS A 93 15.96 -9.73 -17.89
CA HIS A 93 17.36 -9.30 -17.76
C HIS A 93 17.82 -8.89 -16.35
N ARG A 94 17.21 -9.39 -15.26
CA ARG A 94 17.65 -9.10 -13.88
C ARG A 94 17.93 -10.32 -13.01
N LYS A 95 18.52 -11.38 -13.56
CA LYS A 95 19.01 -12.50 -12.74
C LYS A 95 20.40 -12.99 -13.14
N ARG A 96 21.41 -12.13 -13.00
CA ARG A 96 22.78 -12.60 -12.80
C ARG A 96 23.67 -11.55 -12.12
N SER A 97 24.14 -11.93 -10.94
CA SER A 97 25.29 -11.40 -10.19
C SER A 97 25.11 -10.13 -9.36
N GLY A 98 25.36 -10.30 -8.05
CA GLY A 98 26.40 -9.53 -7.37
C GLY A 98 25.99 -8.20 -6.73
N SER A 99 25.93 -8.23 -5.40
CA SER A 99 26.36 -7.17 -4.46
C SER A 99 25.97 -5.71 -4.73
N LEU A 100 25.24 -5.16 -3.75
CA LEU A 100 25.35 -3.77 -3.29
C LEU A 100 25.10 -2.69 -4.36
N HIS A 101 23.83 -2.26 -4.54
CA HIS A 101 23.53 -0.89 -4.94
C HIS A 101 22.13 -0.47 -4.44
N PRO A 102 22.00 0.75 -3.90
CA PRO A 102 20.77 1.23 -3.29
C PRO A 102 19.73 1.62 -4.34
N ALA A 103 18.47 1.54 -3.90
CA ALA A 103 17.29 2.21 -4.42
C ALA A 103 17.49 3.05 -5.69
N LYS A 104 17.16 2.48 -6.84
CA LYS A 104 16.69 3.25 -7.98
C LYS A 104 15.20 3.01 -8.15
N THR A 105 14.44 4.00 -7.71
CA THR A 105 13.14 4.36 -8.23
C THR A 105 13.24 4.45 -9.75
N GLU A 106 12.71 3.47 -10.47
CA GLU A 106 12.39 3.65 -11.87
C GLU A 106 11.07 4.42 -11.94
N SER A 107 11.20 5.72 -12.20
CA SER A 107 10.15 6.59 -12.67
C SER A 107 9.90 6.32 -14.16
N SER A 108 8.60 6.35 -14.52
CA SER A 108 8.05 6.50 -15.88
C SER A 108 7.70 5.22 -16.62
N ASP A 109 6.46 4.76 -16.46
CA ASP A 109 5.61 4.56 -17.63
C ASP A 109 4.17 5.05 -17.36
N SER A 110 3.61 5.68 -18.38
CA SER A 110 2.47 6.60 -18.40
C SER A 110 1.09 5.93 -18.22
N GLY A 111 1.00 4.79 -17.54
CA GLY A 111 -0.26 4.03 -17.38
C GLY A 111 -0.65 3.70 -15.93
N LEU A 112 0.19 4.05 -14.94
CA LEU A 112 0.19 3.34 -13.66
C LEU A 112 -0.45 4.07 -12.46
N ALA A 113 -1.33 5.04 -12.68
CA ALA A 113 -2.06 5.67 -11.58
C ALA A 113 -2.99 4.69 -10.83
N ILE A 114 -3.34 3.56 -11.44
CA ILE A 114 -4.23 2.53 -10.87
C ILE A 114 -3.45 1.43 -10.12
N ALA A 115 -2.13 1.31 -10.32
CA ALA A 115 -1.30 0.31 -9.62
C ALA A 115 -0.53 0.88 -8.42
N ALA A 116 -0.94 2.02 -7.86
CA ALA A 116 -0.26 2.63 -6.72
C ALA A 116 -0.43 1.81 -5.42
N ALA A 117 -1.62 1.27 -5.13
CA ALA A 117 -1.83 0.41 -3.97
C ALA A 117 -1.17 -0.97 -4.14
N GLY A 118 -1.22 -1.51 -5.36
CA GLY A 118 -0.63 -2.79 -5.72
C GLY A 118 0.89 -2.79 -5.78
N GLY A 119 1.47 -1.72 -6.35
CA GLY A 119 2.91 -1.53 -6.44
C GLY A 119 3.58 -1.30 -5.09
N ILE A 120 2.87 -0.68 -4.14
CA ILE A 120 3.34 -0.55 -2.76
C ILE A 120 3.39 -1.93 -2.08
N LEU A 121 2.35 -2.74 -2.22
CA LEU A 121 2.29 -4.09 -1.64
C LEU A 121 3.34 -5.02 -2.24
N ALA A 122 3.58 -4.90 -3.56
CA ALA A 122 4.61 -5.63 -4.28
C ALA A 122 6.02 -5.21 -3.83
N THR A 123 6.28 -3.91 -3.67
CA THR A 123 7.60 -3.43 -3.19
C THR A 123 7.87 -3.78 -1.72
N ILE A 124 6.84 -3.79 -0.87
CA ILE A 124 6.97 -4.31 0.51
C ILE A 124 7.33 -5.80 0.48
N SER A 125 6.62 -6.59 -0.31
CA SER A 125 6.76 -8.06 -0.33
C SER A 125 8.05 -8.53 -1.00
N ASP A 126 8.43 -7.92 -2.12
CA ASP A 126 9.58 -8.36 -2.93
C ASP A 126 10.90 -7.79 -2.43
N THR A 127 10.89 -6.66 -1.73
CA THR A 127 12.12 -5.95 -1.33
C THR A 127 12.25 -5.77 0.18
N MET A 128 11.22 -5.28 0.88
CA MET A 128 11.37 -4.94 2.30
C MET A 128 11.30 -6.14 3.25
N ILE A 129 10.46 -7.13 2.97
CA ILE A 129 10.38 -8.36 3.77
C ILE A 129 11.73 -9.11 3.74
N PRO A 130 12.29 -9.51 2.58
CA PRO A 130 13.55 -10.26 2.56
C PRO A 130 14.73 -9.47 3.16
N GLU A 131 14.82 -8.15 2.91
CA GLU A 131 15.89 -7.29 3.49
C GLU A 131 15.82 -7.24 5.03
N ALA A 132 14.60 -7.13 5.60
CA ALA A 132 14.40 -7.14 7.05
C ALA A 132 14.75 -8.49 7.70
N PHE A 133 14.56 -9.59 6.98
CA PHE A 133 14.94 -10.94 7.41
C PHE A 133 16.44 -11.20 7.25
N GLU A 134 17.11 -10.66 6.23
CA GLU A 134 18.55 -10.85 6.03
C GLU A 134 19.40 -10.08 7.04
N GLU A 135 19.09 -8.81 7.34
CA GLU A 135 19.88 -8.00 8.29
C GLU A 135 19.60 -8.35 9.77
N THR A 136 18.38 -8.77 10.11
CA THR A 136 17.96 -8.90 11.52
C THR A 136 17.65 -10.35 11.94
N HIS A 137 17.97 -11.31 11.06
CA HIS A 137 17.86 -12.78 11.12
C HIS A 137 17.03 -13.40 12.29
N ASP A 138 17.42 -13.22 13.55
CA ASP A 138 16.75 -13.83 14.72
C ASP A 138 15.68 -12.96 15.41
N PHE A 139 15.70 -11.63 15.27
CA PHE A 139 14.83 -10.73 16.04
C PHE A 139 13.78 -9.98 15.22
N ALA A 140 13.82 -10.05 13.89
CA ALA A 140 12.86 -9.37 12.99
C ALA A 140 11.40 -9.73 13.34
N GLY A 141 11.12 -11.02 13.54
CA GLY A 141 9.79 -11.50 13.89
C GLY A 141 9.34 -11.01 15.26
N LEU A 142 10.21 -11.07 16.27
CA LEU A 142 9.90 -10.65 17.64
C LEU A 142 9.58 -9.15 17.71
N ILE A 143 10.39 -8.32 17.03
CA ILE A 143 10.20 -6.86 17.00
C ILE A 143 8.89 -6.50 16.28
N THR A 144 8.55 -7.21 15.20
CA THR A 144 7.30 -6.99 14.45
C THR A 144 6.07 -7.34 15.31
N VAL A 145 6.10 -8.49 15.99
CA VAL A 145 5.01 -8.94 16.87
C VAL A 145 4.86 -8.01 18.07
N CYS A 146 5.95 -7.61 18.70
CA CYS A 146 5.92 -6.66 19.82
C CYS A 146 5.40 -5.27 19.40
N GLY A 147 5.83 -4.77 18.24
CA GLY A 147 5.36 -3.48 17.72
C GLY A 147 3.88 -3.50 17.37
N PHE A 148 3.40 -4.57 16.73
CA PHE A 148 1.98 -4.77 16.44
C PHE A 148 1.14 -4.86 17.72
N LEU A 149 1.57 -5.64 18.72
CA LEU A 149 0.88 -5.75 20.01
C LEU A 149 0.83 -4.41 20.75
N ALA A 150 1.92 -3.65 20.76
CA ALA A 150 1.96 -2.34 21.39
C ALA A 150 1.00 -1.35 20.71
N ALA A 151 0.98 -1.31 19.37
CA ALA A 151 0.05 -0.48 18.61
C ALA A 151 -1.41 -0.89 18.82
N PHE A 152 -1.69 -2.20 18.87
CA PHE A 152 -3.03 -2.75 19.11
C PHE A 152 -3.56 -2.40 20.51
N VAL A 153 -2.73 -2.54 21.54
CA VAL A 153 -3.10 -2.17 22.93
C VAL A 153 -3.32 -0.66 23.05
N LEU A 154 -2.47 0.15 22.42
CA LEU A 154 -2.63 1.60 22.41
C LEU A 154 -3.91 2.04 21.69
N SER A 155 -4.24 1.37 20.57
CA SER A 155 -5.49 1.61 19.85
C SER A 155 -6.72 1.23 20.68
N LYS A 156 -6.65 0.18 21.49
CA LYS A 156 -7.76 -0.25 22.35
C LYS A 156 -7.93 0.61 23.60
N LEU A 157 -6.85 1.20 24.12
CA LEU A 157 -6.90 2.17 25.21
C LEU A 157 -7.38 3.56 24.77
N GLY A 158 -7.31 3.88 23.48
CA GLY A 158 -7.83 5.13 22.92
C GLY A 158 -9.32 5.12 22.59
N GLU A 159 -9.98 3.95 22.62
CA GLU A 159 -11.42 3.78 22.37
C GLU A 159 -12.29 3.76 23.64
N THR A 160 -11.70 3.90 24.83
CA THR A 160 -12.43 4.00 26.13
C THR A 160 -12.45 5.42 26.65
#